data_AF-A0A1G2R1R0-F1
#
_entry.id   AF-A0A1G2R1R0-F1
#
_cell.length_a   1.000
_cell.length_b   1.000
_cell.length_c   1.000
_cell.angle_alpha   90.00
_cell.angle_beta   90.00
_cell.angle_gamma   90.00
#
_symmetry.space_group_name_H-M   'P 1'
#
loop_
_entity.id
_entity.type
_entity.pdbx_description
1 polymer ?
#
loop_
_entity_poly.entity_id
_entity_poly.type
_entity_poly.pdbx_seq_one_letter_code
_entity_poly.pdbx_strand_id
1 'polypeptide(L)'
;MLQTKQKGFTLIELLVVIAIIGILAGIVMVSLGGARANARDARRQADMRQFSTAMEMCYDDAACGAGNDAYIASATLPTVIGTFMPAVPDDPQAGLDYGWVCNIAGVAPCPAATNSQDYCAYAILEGGDTATTIQAIFAGPGGVREKAVADADNNRVPDAGEITLAVCE
;
A
#
# COMPACT_ATOMS: atom_id res chain seq x y z
N MET A 1 54.27 -29.32 -35.63
CA MET A 1 53.55 -28.79 -34.45
C MET A 1 52.99 -27.43 -34.82
N LEU A 2 51.68 -27.32 -35.00
CA LEU A 2 51.03 -26.04 -35.34
C LEU A 2 50.93 -25.19 -34.07
N GLN A 3 51.73 -24.13 -33.96
CA GLN A 3 51.60 -23.16 -32.87
C GLN A 3 50.32 -22.33 -33.07
N THR A 4 49.32 -22.58 -32.23
CA THR A 4 48.13 -21.75 -32.12
C THR A 4 48.51 -20.41 -31.49
N LYS A 5 48.50 -19.32 -32.27
CA LYS A 5 48.66 -17.95 -31.74
C LYS A 5 47.51 -17.64 -30.77
N GLN A 6 47.84 -17.55 -29.48
CA GLN A 6 46.93 -17.04 -28.46
C GLN A 6 46.69 -15.55 -28.73
N LYS A 7 45.47 -15.16 -29.07
CA LYS A 7 45.08 -13.75 -29.21
C LYS A 7 44.79 -13.19 -27.81
N GLY A 8 45.61 -12.24 -27.35
CA GLY A 8 45.33 -11.47 -26.13
C GLY A 8 44.37 -10.33 -26.41
N PHE A 9 43.52 -10.01 -25.44
CA PHE A 9 42.70 -8.79 -25.47
C PHE A 9 43.59 -7.56 -25.36
N THR A 10 43.27 -6.52 -26.13
CA THR A 10 43.92 -5.22 -26.02
C THR A 10 43.34 -4.43 -24.84
N LEU A 11 44.17 -3.58 -24.20
CA LEU A 11 43.71 -2.71 -23.11
C LEU A 11 42.57 -1.78 -23.55
N ILE A 12 42.59 -1.35 -24.82
CA ILE A 12 41.56 -0.48 -25.38
C ILE A 12 40.22 -1.21 -25.55
N GLU A 13 40.23 -2.49 -25.96
CA GLU A 13 39.01 -3.30 -26.03
C GLU A 13 38.34 -3.43 -24.66
N LEU A 14 39.14 -3.67 -23.62
CA LEU A 14 38.59 -3.78 -22.26
C LEU A 14 38.07 -2.44 -21.74
N LEU A 15 38.75 -1.33 -22.07
CA LEU A 15 38.32 0.02 -21.68
C LEU A 15 36.98 0.42 -22.31
N VAL A 16 36.77 0.11 -23.60
CA VAL A 16 35.50 0.42 -24.27
C VAL A 16 34.35 -0.41 -23.68
N VAL A 17 34.59 -1.67 -23.30
CA VAL A 17 33.55 -2.53 -22.72
C VAL A 17 33.07 -1.99 -21.37
N ILE A 18 33.98 -1.64 -20.46
CA ILE A 18 33.58 -1.08 -19.16
C ILE A 18 32.88 0.27 -19.31
N ALA A 19 33.27 1.07 -20.32
CA ALA A 19 32.59 2.32 -20.63
C ALA A 19 31.13 2.09 -21.07
N ILE A 20 30.88 1.12 -21.95
CA ILE A 20 29.52 0.76 -22.39
C ILE A 20 28.70 0.20 -21.22
N ILE A 21 29.27 -0.69 -20.40
CA ILE A 21 28.59 -1.24 -19.21
C ILE A 21 28.24 -0.10 -18.25
N GLY A 22 29.12 0.87 -18.04
CA GLY A 22 28.85 2.05 -17.20
C GLY A 22 27.68 2.89 -17.70
N ILE A 23 27.59 3.14 -19.01
CA ILE A 23 26.48 3.88 -19.61
C ILE A 23 25.15 3.12 -19.44
N LEU A 24 25.14 1.82 -19.75
CA LEU A 24 23.93 0.99 -19.62
C LEU A 24 23.48 0.87 -18.16
N ALA A 25 24.42 0.66 -17.23
CA ALA A 25 24.13 0.59 -15.80
C ALA A 25 23.53 1.90 -15.27
N GLY A 26 24.02 3.05 -15.73
CA GLY A 26 23.48 4.36 -15.36
C GLY A 26 22.03 4.55 -15.77
N ILE A 27 21.66 4.17 -17.00
CA ILE A 27 20.27 4.27 -17.49
C ILE A 27 19.33 3.35 -16.70
N VAL A 28 19.76 2.11 -16.42
CA VAL A 28 18.97 1.13 -15.66
C VAL A 28 18.73 1.59 -14.22
N MET A 29 19.71 2.24 -13.60
CA MET A 29 19.58 2.71 -12.22
C MET A 29 18.45 3.75 -12.06
N VAL A 30 18.33 4.69 -13.01
CA VAL A 30 17.31 5.74 -12.97
C VAL A 30 15.90 5.16 -13.16
N SER A 31 15.72 4.19 -14.06
CA SER A 31 14.40 3.59 -14.32
C SER A 31 13.91 2.66 -13.20
N LEU A 32 14.83 2.04 -12.45
CA LEU A 32 14.50 1.07 -11.41
C LEU A 32 13.80 1.70 -10.19
N GLY A 33 14.06 2.98 -9.89
CA GLY A 33 13.43 3.70 -8.78
C GLY A 33 11.90 3.77 -8.91
N GLY A 34 11.42 4.31 -10.04
CA GLY A 34 9.98 4.41 -10.32
C GLY A 34 9.31 3.04 -10.48
N ALA A 35 10.00 2.07 -11.09
CA ALA A 35 9.47 0.71 -11.22
C ALA A 35 9.22 0.03 -9.86
N ARG A 36 10.09 0.27 -8.86
CA ARG A 36 9.91 -0.26 -7.50
C ARG A 36 8.74 0.41 -6.77
N ALA A 37 8.57 1.73 -6.93
CA ALA A 37 7.43 2.45 -6.35
C ALA A 37 6.10 1.91 -6.92
N ASN A 38 6.00 1.79 -8.24
CA ASN A 38 4.81 1.23 -8.91
C ASN A 38 4.51 -0.21 -8.48
N ALA A 39 5.53 -1.03 -8.26
CA ALA A 39 5.36 -2.39 -7.77
C ALA A 39 4.81 -2.43 -6.33
N ARG A 40 5.25 -1.50 -5.47
CA ARG A 40 4.72 -1.35 -4.11
C ARG A 40 3.27 -0.85 -4.14
N ASP A 41 2.94 0.13 -4.97
CA ASP A 41 1.57 0.63 -5.13
C ASP A 41 0.62 -0.47 -5.65
N ALA A 42 1.06 -1.27 -6.62
CA ALA A 42 0.29 -2.42 -7.09
C ALA A 42 0.04 -3.45 -5.97
N ARG A 43 1.01 -3.64 -5.08
CA ARG A 43 0.86 -4.51 -3.90
C ARG A 43 -0.15 -3.93 -2.91
N ARG A 44 -0.04 -2.64 -2.56
CA ARG A 44 -1.01 -1.93 -1.70
C ARG A 44 -2.44 -2.07 -2.22
N GLN A 45 -2.63 -1.90 -3.53
CA GLN A 45 -3.94 -2.09 -4.16
C GLN A 45 -4.47 -3.52 -4.06
N ALA A 46 -3.61 -4.52 -4.23
CA ALA A 46 -4.00 -5.92 -4.07
C ALA A 46 -4.36 -6.24 -2.61
N ASP A 47 -3.63 -5.69 -1.64
CA ASP A 47 -3.88 -5.90 -0.22
C ASP A 47 -5.19 -5.21 0.23
N MET A 48 -5.47 -3.99 -0.23
CA MET A 48 -6.77 -3.32 0.03
C MET A 48 -7.97 -4.10 -0.55
N ARG A 49 -7.81 -4.74 -1.71
CA ARG A 49 -8.86 -5.60 -2.29
C ARG A 49 -9.10 -6.84 -1.45
N GLN A 50 -8.01 -7.50 -1.00
CA GLN A 50 -8.13 -8.63 -0.08
C GLN A 50 -8.78 -8.21 1.22
N PHE A 51 -8.44 -7.02 1.74
CA PHE A 51 -9.03 -6.46 2.94
C PHE A 51 -10.54 -6.29 2.76
N SER A 52 -10.95 -5.65 1.67
CA SER A 52 -12.36 -5.42 1.37
C SER A 52 -13.16 -6.72 1.23
N THR A 53 -12.63 -7.70 0.49
CA THR A 53 -13.27 -9.02 0.34
C THR A 53 -13.33 -9.78 1.67
N ALA A 54 -12.25 -9.77 2.46
CA ALA A 54 -12.24 -10.43 3.77
C ALA A 54 -13.27 -9.80 4.71
N MET A 55 -13.37 -8.47 4.72
CA MET A 55 -14.35 -7.72 5.50
C MET A 55 -15.79 -8.01 5.07
N GLU A 56 -16.05 -8.14 3.76
CA GLU A 56 -17.38 -8.51 3.24
C GLU A 56 -17.77 -9.95 3.63
N MET A 57 -16.84 -10.91 3.50
CA MET A 57 -17.07 -12.30 3.91
C MET A 57 -17.25 -12.44 5.43
N CYS A 58 -16.51 -11.64 6.19
CA CYS A 58 -16.52 -11.60 7.65
C CYS A 58 -17.83 -11.04 8.20
N TYR A 59 -18.53 -10.18 7.46
CA TYR A 59 -19.77 -9.57 7.92
C TYR A 59 -20.85 -10.58 8.33
N ASP A 60 -21.04 -11.63 7.52
CA ASP A 60 -22.08 -12.64 7.74
C ASP A 60 -21.58 -13.87 8.54
N ASP A 61 -20.33 -13.87 9.00
CA ASP A 61 -19.70 -15.05 9.62
C ASP A 61 -19.60 -14.98 11.15
N ALA A 62 -19.90 -16.09 11.82
CA ALA A 62 -19.89 -16.17 13.28
C ALA A 62 -18.48 -16.02 13.90
N ALA A 63 -17.42 -16.42 13.19
CA ALA A 63 -16.03 -16.21 13.62
C ALA A 63 -15.64 -14.73 13.66
N CYS A 64 -16.45 -13.88 13.04
CA CYS A 64 -16.31 -12.45 12.95
C CYS A 64 -17.35 -11.67 13.78
N GLY A 65 -18.14 -12.37 14.59
CA GLY A 65 -19.13 -11.74 15.46
C GLY A 65 -20.51 -11.54 14.83
N ALA A 66 -20.92 -12.40 13.88
CA ALA A 66 -22.24 -12.37 13.26
C ALA A 66 -23.37 -12.04 14.26
N GLY A 67 -24.11 -10.96 13.98
CA GLY A 67 -25.34 -10.59 14.69
C GLY A 67 -25.19 -9.80 16.00
N ASN A 68 -23.99 -9.41 16.43
CA ASN A 68 -23.78 -8.71 17.72
C ASN A 68 -23.20 -7.28 17.60
N ASP A 69 -23.43 -6.56 16.48
CA ASP A 69 -22.75 -5.27 16.22
C ASP A 69 -21.22 -5.34 16.34
N ALA A 70 -20.68 -6.57 16.25
CA ALA A 70 -19.28 -6.93 16.50
C ALA A 70 -18.49 -7.08 15.20
N TYR A 71 -18.98 -6.49 14.11
CA TYR A 71 -18.15 -6.20 12.95
C TYR A 71 -16.96 -5.38 13.42
N ILE A 72 -15.73 -5.84 13.17
CA ILE A 72 -14.48 -5.43 13.83
C ILE A 72 -14.57 -3.98 14.34
N ALA A 73 -15.06 -3.81 15.57
CA ALA A 73 -15.24 -2.52 16.20
C ALA A 73 -13.91 -2.23 16.90
N SER A 74 -12.98 -1.64 16.17
CA SER A 74 -11.60 -1.53 16.60
C SER A 74 -11.08 -0.11 16.53
N ALA A 75 -10.36 0.29 17.58
CA ALA A 75 -9.65 1.55 17.65
C ALA A 75 -8.38 1.53 16.79
N THR A 76 -7.89 0.33 16.45
CA THR A 76 -6.65 0.12 15.70
C THR A 76 -6.89 -0.81 14.52
N LEU A 77 -5.99 -0.80 13.55
CA LEU A 77 -6.02 -1.77 12.45
C LEU A 77 -6.12 -3.20 13.03
N PRO A 78 -7.08 -4.02 12.58
CA PRO A 78 -7.14 -5.41 13.01
C PRO A 78 -5.89 -6.16 12.57
N THR A 79 -5.43 -7.10 13.39
CA THR A 79 -4.34 -8.01 13.03
C THR A 79 -4.85 -9.25 12.29
N VAL A 80 -6.14 -9.57 12.45
CA VAL A 80 -6.83 -10.74 11.90
C VAL A 80 -8.27 -10.35 11.54
N ILE A 81 -8.78 -10.88 10.43
CA ILE A 81 -10.19 -10.75 10.00
C ILE A 81 -10.79 -12.16 9.92
N GLY A 82 -11.31 -12.64 11.05
CA GLY A 82 -11.87 -13.99 11.20
C GLY A 82 -10.97 -15.07 10.62
N THR A 83 -11.55 -15.98 9.83
CA THR A 83 -10.80 -16.98 9.06
C THR A 83 -10.43 -16.53 7.65
N PHE A 84 -10.89 -15.35 7.23
CA PHE A 84 -10.76 -14.86 5.86
C PHE A 84 -9.45 -14.10 5.63
N MET A 85 -8.88 -13.52 6.69
CA MET A 85 -7.54 -12.94 6.68
C MET A 85 -6.82 -13.27 8.00
N PRO A 86 -6.02 -14.35 8.06
CA PRO A 86 -5.35 -14.78 9.29
C PRO A 86 -4.20 -13.86 9.71
N ALA A 87 -3.74 -12.98 8.82
CA ALA A 87 -2.79 -11.91 9.10
C ALA A 87 -3.07 -10.76 8.11
N VAL A 88 -3.32 -9.57 8.64
CA VAL A 88 -3.41 -8.36 7.80
C VAL A 88 -2.01 -8.06 7.26
N PRO A 89 -1.84 -7.86 5.93
CA PRO A 89 -0.55 -7.52 5.35
C PRO A 89 -0.04 -6.18 5.86
N ASP A 90 1.28 -6.07 6.02
CA ASP A 90 1.97 -4.81 6.29
C ASP A 90 2.25 -4.06 4.97
N ASP A 91 2.49 -2.75 5.05
CA ASP A 91 2.88 -1.98 3.88
C ASP A 91 4.20 -2.53 3.29
N PRO A 92 4.32 -2.68 1.96
CA PRO A 92 5.54 -3.19 1.33
C PRO A 92 6.77 -2.27 1.52
N GLN A 93 6.58 -1.06 2.03
CA GLN A 93 7.64 -0.18 2.48
C GLN A 93 7.91 -0.38 3.97
N ALA A 94 9.14 -0.81 4.28
CA ALA A 94 9.54 -1.09 5.65
C ALA A 94 9.33 0.11 6.59
N GLY A 95 8.64 -0.13 7.71
CA GLY A 95 8.38 0.86 8.75
C GLY A 95 7.13 1.72 8.52
N LEU A 96 6.31 1.38 7.52
CA LEU A 96 4.97 1.94 7.34
C LEU A 96 3.93 0.83 7.57
N ASP A 97 2.80 1.22 8.13
CA ASP A 97 1.62 0.37 8.28
C ASP A 97 0.47 0.95 7.46
N TYR A 98 -0.51 0.11 7.14
CA TYR A 98 -1.77 0.62 6.58
C TYR A 98 -2.53 1.47 7.59
N GLY A 99 -3.19 2.49 7.06
CA GLY A 99 -4.05 3.36 7.84
C GLY A 99 -5.38 2.69 8.16
N TRP A 100 -5.89 2.96 9.36
CA TRP A 100 -7.21 2.52 9.81
C TRP A 100 -7.95 3.70 10.42
N VAL A 101 -9.14 3.98 9.92
CA VAL A 101 -10.08 4.85 10.63
C VAL A 101 -10.88 3.97 11.56
N CYS A 102 -10.77 4.24 12.86
CA CYS A 102 -11.51 3.48 13.84
C CYS A 102 -13.02 3.61 13.65
N ASN A 103 -13.75 2.52 13.87
CA ASN A 103 -15.18 2.38 13.61
C ASN A 103 -15.94 1.97 14.90
N ILE A 104 -15.59 2.58 16.03
CA ILE A 104 -16.25 2.28 17.31
C ILE A 104 -17.32 3.33 17.58
N ALA A 105 -18.56 2.88 17.75
CA ALA A 105 -19.65 3.75 18.18
C ALA A 105 -19.39 4.31 19.60
N GLY A 106 -19.48 5.64 19.75
CA GLY A 106 -19.42 6.29 21.06
C GLY A 106 -18.01 6.48 21.65
N VAL A 107 -16.93 6.21 20.91
CA VAL A 107 -15.55 6.43 21.35
C VAL A 107 -14.88 7.50 20.47
N ALA A 108 -14.61 8.69 21.00
CA ALA A 108 -13.80 9.68 20.31
C ALA A 108 -12.32 9.22 20.23
N PRO A 109 -11.58 9.45 19.13
CA PRO A 109 -11.92 10.27 17.96
C PRO A 109 -12.61 9.51 16.82
N CYS A 110 -13.08 8.28 17.06
CA CYS A 110 -13.72 7.49 16.02
C CYS A 110 -14.99 8.18 15.53
N PRO A 111 -15.20 8.32 14.21
CA PRO A 111 -16.52 8.64 13.70
C PRO A 111 -17.46 7.57 14.26
N ALA A 112 -18.59 7.99 14.82
CA ALA A 112 -19.58 7.03 15.29
C ALA A 112 -19.95 6.14 14.10
N ALA A 113 -19.64 4.84 14.16
CA ALA A 113 -20.12 3.89 13.18
C ALA A 113 -21.64 4.01 13.16
N THR A 114 -22.18 4.46 12.03
CA THR A 114 -23.62 4.72 11.88
C THR A 114 -24.36 3.43 11.55
N ASN A 115 -23.64 2.43 11.06
CA ASN A 115 -24.12 1.09 10.80
C ASN A 115 -23.04 0.04 11.16
N SER A 116 -23.42 -1.23 11.24
CA SER A 116 -22.52 -2.34 11.57
C SER A 116 -21.63 -2.79 10.38
N GLN A 117 -21.59 -2.05 9.27
CA GLN A 117 -20.77 -2.33 8.07
C GLN A 117 -19.70 -1.25 7.81
N ASP A 118 -19.68 -0.20 8.63
CA ASP A 118 -18.78 0.94 8.46
C ASP A 118 -17.35 0.52 8.82
N TYR A 119 -16.44 0.54 7.84
CA TYR A 119 -15.00 0.42 8.04
C TYR A 119 -14.24 1.21 6.99
N CYS A 120 -13.00 1.57 7.30
CA CYS A 120 -12.16 2.32 6.40
C CYS A 120 -10.69 2.02 6.67
N ALA A 121 -10.12 1.18 5.82
CA ALA A 121 -8.68 0.95 5.74
C ALA A 121 -8.12 1.72 4.54
N TYR A 122 -6.89 2.19 4.61
CA TYR A 122 -6.27 2.90 3.50
C TYR A 122 -4.77 2.69 3.42
N ALA A 123 -4.24 2.86 2.21
CA ALA A 123 -2.81 2.90 1.94
C ALA A 123 -2.48 4.12 1.09
N ILE A 124 -1.37 4.78 1.39
CA ILE A 124 -0.92 5.98 0.69
C ILE A 124 -0.03 5.56 -0.46
N LEU A 125 -0.38 5.98 -1.67
CA LEU A 125 0.36 5.64 -2.87
C LEU A 125 1.62 6.50 -2.97
N GLU A 126 2.66 5.96 -3.60
CA GLU A 126 3.90 6.69 -3.86
C GLU A 126 3.81 7.59 -5.09
N GLY A 127 2.92 7.25 -6.03
CA GLY A 127 2.54 8.13 -7.14
C GLY A 127 1.56 9.23 -6.73
N GLY A 128 1.63 10.38 -7.41
CA GLY A 128 0.59 11.42 -7.38
C GLY A 128 0.59 12.37 -6.17
N ASP A 129 1.66 12.35 -5.38
CA ASP A 129 1.90 13.27 -4.27
C ASP A 129 2.24 14.69 -4.77
N THR A 130 1.48 15.67 -4.32
CA THR A 130 1.69 17.10 -4.58
C THR A 130 1.69 17.83 -3.25
N ALA A 131 2.22 19.06 -3.22
CA ALA A 131 2.38 19.85 -2.00
C ALA A 131 1.11 20.08 -1.15
N THR A 132 -0.07 19.71 -1.64
CA THR A 132 -1.36 19.87 -0.97
C THR A 132 -2.25 18.63 -1.05
N THR A 133 -1.82 17.58 -1.77
CA THR A 133 -2.70 16.46 -2.10
C THR A 133 -1.91 15.19 -2.33
N ILE A 134 -2.33 14.12 -1.65
CA ILE A 134 -1.78 12.78 -1.79
C ILE A 134 -2.78 11.85 -2.49
N GLN A 135 -2.29 10.83 -3.19
CA GLN A 135 -3.14 9.74 -3.67
C GLN A 135 -3.18 8.62 -2.63
N ALA A 136 -4.38 8.17 -2.30
CA ALA A 136 -4.58 7.04 -1.40
C ALA A 136 -5.61 6.06 -1.99
N ILE A 137 -5.43 4.80 -1.64
CA ILE A 137 -6.39 3.74 -1.93
C ILE A 137 -7.11 3.36 -0.65
N PHE A 138 -8.42 3.30 -0.73
CA PHE A 138 -9.33 3.08 0.38
C PHE A 138 -10.08 1.76 0.18
N ALA A 139 -10.19 0.98 1.25
CA ALA A 139 -11.08 -0.16 1.37
C ALA A 139 -12.17 0.17 2.39
N GLY A 140 -13.43 0.07 1.98
CA GLY A 140 -14.58 0.32 2.85
C GLY A 140 -15.85 -0.36 2.33
N PRO A 141 -17.01 -0.06 2.90
CA PRO A 141 -18.29 -0.54 2.36
C PRO A 141 -18.41 -0.08 0.89
N GLY A 142 -18.74 -1.02 0.01
CA GLY A 142 -18.81 -0.77 -1.44
C GLY A 142 -17.52 -1.05 -2.23
N GLY A 143 -16.43 -1.50 -1.57
CA GLY A 143 -15.25 -2.02 -2.24
C GLY A 143 -13.99 -1.17 -2.07
N VAL A 144 -13.16 -1.19 -3.11
CA VAL A 144 -11.87 -0.47 -3.14
C VAL A 144 -11.92 0.68 -4.14
N ARG A 145 -11.47 1.85 -3.71
CA ARG A 145 -11.46 3.08 -4.52
C ARG A 145 -10.17 3.86 -4.30
N GLU A 146 -9.70 4.49 -5.36
CA GLU A 146 -8.57 5.43 -5.30
C GLU A 146 -9.11 6.85 -5.22
N LYS A 147 -8.57 7.66 -4.32
CA LYS A 147 -9.01 9.03 -4.10
C LYS A 147 -7.84 9.93 -3.70
N ALA A 148 -7.92 11.18 -4.16
CA ALA A 148 -7.01 12.23 -3.76
C ALA A 148 -7.47 12.81 -2.40
N VAL A 149 -6.55 12.88 -1.45
CA VAL A 149 -6.78 13.38 -0.08
C VAL A 149 -5.98 14.65 0.10
N ALA A 150 -6.56 15.64 0.78
CA ALA A 150 -5.79 16.80 1.21
C ALA A 150 -4.62 16.35 2.12
N ASP A 151 -3.48 16.99 1.95
CA ASP A 151 -2.34 16.90 2.86
C ASP A 151 -1.98 18.35 3.20
N ALA A 152 -2.69 18.92 4.17
CA ALA A 152 -2.55 20.34 4.52
C ALA A 152 -1.16 20.65 5.09
N ASP A 153 -0.53 19.67 5.72
CA ASP A 153 0.75 19.80 6.42
C ASP A 153 1.96 19.32 5.57
N ASN A 154 1.71 18.82 4.36
CA ASN A 154 2.72 18.28 3.42
C ASN A 154 3.66 17.27 4.11
N ASN A 155 3.10 16.46 5.00
CA ASN A 155 3.84 15.47 5.78
C ASN A 155 3.46 14.04 5.40
N ARG A 156 2.75 13.87 4.27
CA ARG A 156 2.33 12.59 3.67
C ARG A 156 1.36 11.77 4.53
N VAL A 157 1.22 12.07 5.81
CA VAL A 157 0.27 11.49 6.75
C VAL A 157 -0.86 12.50 6.93
N PRO A 158 -2.07 12.22 6.42
CA PRO A 158 -3.21 13.10 6.60
C PRO A 158 -3.51 13.32 8.07
N ASP A 159 -3.89 14.55 8.41
CA ASP A 159 -4.20 14.89 9.78
C ASP A 159 -5.41 14.12 10.32
N ALA A 160 -5.46 13.97 11.64
CA ALA A 160 -6.60 13.39 12.33
C ALA A 160 -7.87 14.23 12.06
N GLY A 161 -8.67 13.80 11.08
CA GLY A 161 -9.88 14.48 10.62
C GLY A 161 -9.98 14.66 9.11
N GLU A 162 -8.88 14.54 8.36
CA GLU A 162 -8.90 14.62 6.89
C GLU A 162 -9.33 13.29 6.25
N ILE A 163 -8.94 12.16 6.84
CA ILE A 163 -9.47 10.84 6.47
C ILE A 163 -10.60 10.47 7.44
N THR A 164 -11.82 10.49 6.94
CA THR A 164 -13.03 10.08 7.65
C THR A 164 -13.68 8.87 6.98
N LEU A 165 -14.62 8.24 7.68
CA LEU A 165 -15.47 7.19 7.10
C LEU A 165 -16.16 7.63 5.79
N ALA A 166 -16.53 8.90 5.65
CA ALA A 166 -17.11 9.45 4.41
C ALA A 166 -16.10 9.55 3.24
N VAL A 167 -14.79 9.61 3.51
CA VAL A 167 -13.77 9.48 2.46
C VAL A 167 -13.77 8.04 1.92
N CYS A 168 -14.21 7.11 2.78
CA CYS A 168 -14.40 5.71 2.52
C CYS A 168 -15.82 5.30 2.07
N GLU A 169 -16.62 6.22 1.54
CA GLU A 169 -17.86 5.90 0.81
C GLU A 169 -17.74 6.33 -0.66
#